data_AF-A0A2D7W5V8-F1
#
_entry.id   AF-A0A2D7W5V8-F1
#
_cell.length_a   1.000
_cell.length_b   1.000
_cell.length_c   1.000
_cell.angle_alpha   90.00
_cell.angle_beta   90.00
_cell.angle_gamma   90.00
#
_symmetry.space_group_name_H-M   'P 1'
#
loop_
_entity.id
_entity.type
_entity.pdbx_description
1 polymer ?
#
loop_
_entity_poly.entity_id
_entity_poly.type
_entity_poly.pdbx_seq_one_letter_code
_entity_poly.pdbx_strand_id
1 'polypeptide(L)'
;KIIIRELKTSEKIPIDRHKQGLFEEIQLATYSRMWELTHPGDLVIGAGISVIGHNTEHFVEISSEFLSEAQQHSVGKTTNLLKSKLDFRKWLANSLSLILQASANSVEGKVHPTPSEEACRFCRVSSICPVSIKGDKS
;
A
#
# COMPACT_ATOMS: atom_id res chain seq x y z
N LYS A 1 -8.19 -6.11 -18.47
CA LYS A 1 -7.43 -5.11 -17.68
C LYS A 1 -8.16 -4.91 -16.37
N ILE A 2 -7.42 -4.87 -15.27
CA ILE A 2 -7.98 -4.97 -13.92
C ILE A 2 -7.44 -3.84 -13.07
N ILE A 3 -8.29 -3.29 -12.19
CA ILE A 3 -7.90 -2.35 -11.15
C ILE A 3 -8.31 -2.96 -9.81
N ILE A 4 -7.37 -3.02 -8.86
CA ILE A 4 -7.64 -3.54 -7.52
C ILE A 4 -7.86 -2.37 -6.57
N ARG A 5 -8.99 -2.36 -5.85
CA ARG A 5 -9.25 -1.38 -4.80
C ARG A 5 -9.50 -2.04 -3.47
N GLU A 6 -8.79 -1.59 -2.45
CA GLU A 6 -9.03 -2.01 -1.06
C GLU A 6 -9.98 -1.02 -0.38
N LEU A 7 -10.98 -1.55 0.35
CA LEU A 7 -11.85 -0.73 1.18
C LEU A 7 -11.19 -0.51 2.55
N LYS A 8 -11.14 0.74 3.02
CA LYS A 8 -10.62 1.11 4.35
C LYS A 8 -11.53 2.13 4.99
N THR A 9 -11.56 2.16 6.32
CA THR A 9 -12.17 3.27 7.07
C THR A 9 -11.09 4.23 7.56
N SER A 10 -11.44 5.52 7.67
CA SER A 10 -10.57 6.51 8.31
C SER A 10 -11.35 7.73 8.77
N GLU A 11 -11.05 8.20 9.99
CA GLU A 11 -11.48 9.50 10.50
C GLU A 11 -10.49 10.63 10.16
N LYS A 12 -9.33 10.28 9.56
CA LYS A 12 -8.31 11.25 9.09
C LYS A 12 -8.63 11.70 7.65
N ILE A 13 -7.78 12.58 7.12
CA ILE A 13 -7.85 13.04 5.73
C ILE A 13 -7.75 11.82 4.78
N PRO A 14 -8.74 11.56 3.91
CA PRO A 14 -8.78 10.35 3.08
C PRO A 14 -7.54 10.12 2.22
N ILE A 15 -6.96 11.18 1.64
CA ILE A 15 -5.76 11.05 0.81
C ILE A 15 -4.54 10.53 1.60
N ASP A 16 -4.45 10.79 2.90
CA ASP A 16 -3.35 10.31 3.71
C ASP A 16 -3.48 8.81 4.00
N ARG A 17 -4.72 8.30 4.14
CA ARG A 17 -4.95 6.85 4.23
C ARG A 17 -4.58 6.13 2.94
N HIS A 18 -4.87 6.74 1.79
CA HIS A 18 -4.47 6.23 0.47
C HIS A 18 -2.94 6.19 0.33
N LYS A 19 -2.24 7.27 0.69
CA LYS A 19 -0.76 7.30 0.73
C LYS A 19 -0.20 6.21 1.64
N GLN A 20 -0.75 6.06 2.85
CA GLN A 20 -0.31 5.06 3.81
C GLN A 20 -0.41 3.65 3.20
N GLY A 21 -1.56 3.28 2.62
CA GLY A 21 -1.68 1.94 2.03
C GLY A 21 -0.89 1.72 0.75
N LEU A 22 -0.47 2.80 0.08
CA LEU A 22 0.38 2.72 -1.11
C LEU A 22 1.87 2.57 -0.78
N PHE A 23 2.34 3.22 0.28
CA PHE A 23 3.78 3.32 0.59
C PHE A 23 4.22 2.57 1.84
N GLU A 24 3.31 2.31 2.79
CA GLU A 24 3.63 1.70 4.08
C GLU A 24 3.00 0.31 4.24
N GLU A 25 2.01 -0.04 3.42
CA GLU A 25 1.31 -1.34 3.50
C GLU A 25 1.59 -2.18 2.25
N ILE A 26 1.67 -3.50 2.44
CA ILE A 26 1.97 -4.46 1.37
C ILE A 26 0.73 -4.96 0.63
N GLN A 27 -0.47 -4.63 1.14
CA GLN A 27 -1.75 -5.24 0.74
C GLN A 27 -2.05 -5.04 -0.74
N LEU A 28 -2.01 -3.79 -1.22
CA LEU A 28 -2.29 -3.49 -2.63
C LEU A 28 -1.34 -4.18 -3.61
N ALA A 29 -0.04 -4.21 -3.30
CA ALA A 29 0.96 -4.87 -4.14
C ALA A 29 0.75 -6.39 -4.16
N THR A 30 0.48 -6.98 -3.00
CA THR A 30 0.22 -8.41 -2.85
C THR A 30 -1.03 -8.83 -3.61
N TYR A 31 -2.14 -8.12 -3.44
CA TYR A 31 -3.39 -8.41 -4.15
C TYR A 31 -3.25 -8.25 -5.66
N SER A 32 -2.56 -7.19 -6.10
CA SER A 32 -2.30 -6.97 -7.53
C SER A 32 -1.52 -8.13 -8.14
N ARG A 33 -0.45 -8.59 -7.49
CA ARG A 33 0.34 -9.71 -8.00
C ARG A 33 -0.40 -11.03 -7.93
N MET A 34 -1.13 -11.27 -6.84
CA MET A 34 -1.92 -12.49 -6.67
C MET A 34 -2.99 -12.62 -7.76
N TRP A 35 -3.65 -11.52 -8.13
CA TRP A 35 -4.64 -11.52 -9.20
C TRP A 35 -4.03 -12.00 -10.53
N GLU A 36 -2.92 -11.39 -10.96
CA GLU A 36 -2.24 -11.77 -12.21
C GLU A 36 -1.80 -13.24 -12.23
N LEU A 37 -1.37 -13.78 -11.09
CA LEU A 37 -0.96 -15.19 -10.97
C LEU A 37 -2.15 -16.16 -11.02
N THR A 38 -3.29 -15.75 -10.49
CA THR A 38 -4.49 -16.60 -10.37
C THR A 38 -5.44 -16.47 -11.56
N HIS A 39 -5.26 -15.44 -12.39
CA HIS A 39 -6.07 -15.16 -13.58
C HIS A 39 -5.16 -14.93 -14.80
N PRO A 40 -4.62 -16.00 -15.42
CA PRO A 40 -3.75 -15.88 -16.59
C PRO A 40 -4.41 -15.09 -17.73
N GLY A 41 -3.70 -14.10 -18.26
CA GLY A 41 -4.21 -13.20 -19.31
C GLY A 41 -4.74 -11.87 -18.78
N ASP A 42 -5.01 -11.77 -17.48
CA ASP A 42 -5.31 -10.48 -16.86
C ASP A 42 -4.05 -9.69 -16.56
N LEU A 43 -4.15 -8.37 -16.77
CA LEU A 43 -3.14 -7.39 -16.40
C LEU A 43 -3.76 -6.43 -15.38
N VAL A 44 -3.14 -6.33 -14.20
CA VAL A 44 -3.47 -5.28 -13.24
C VAL A 44 -2.76 -4.00 -13.68
N ILE A 45 -3.56 -2.99 -14.01
CA ILE A 45 -3.11 -1.71 -14.59
C ILE A 45 -3.10 -0.57 -13.57
N GLY A 46 -3.65 -0.81 -12.39
CA GLY A 46 -3.68 0.16 -11.31
C GLY A 46 -4.21 -0.42 -10.01
N ALA A 47 -3.94 0.26 -8.91
CA ALA A 47 -4.47 -0.09 -7.60
C ALA A 47 -4.69 1.16 -6.74
N GLY A 48 -5.54 1.05 -5.72
CA GLY A 48 -5.71 2.12 -4.75
C GLY A 48 -6.67 1.81 -3.63
N ILE A 49 -7.04 2.83 -2.86
CA ILE A 49 -7.87 2.67 -1.67
C ILE A 49 -9.18 3.45 -1.85
N SER A 50 -10.28 2.80 -1.49
CA SER A 50 -11.53 3.50 -1.22
C SER A 50 -11.63 3.74 0.28
N VAL A 51 -11.63 5.00 0.68
CA VAL A 51 -11.69 5.42 2.08
C VAL A 51 -13.12 5.77 2.42
N ILE A 52 -13.65 5.09 3.42
CA ILE A 52 -14.98 5.25 3.97
C ILE A 52 -14.85 6.04 5.28
N GLY A 53 -15.30 7.29 5.28
CA GLY A 53 -15.43 8.13 6.47
C GLY A 53 -16.79 8.82 6.45
N HIS A 54 -16.84 10.12 6.74
CA HIS A 54 -18.06 10.91 6.54
C HIS A 54 -18.51 10.90 5.06
N ASN A 55 -17.55 11.02 4.15
CA ASN A 55 -17.72 10.82 2.72
C ASN A 55 -16.90 9.60 2.27
N THR A 56 -17.31 8.97 1.18
CA THR A 56 -16.51 7.93 0.53
C THR A 56 -15.67 8.55 -0.60
N GLU A 57 -14.34 8.41 -0.51
CA GLU A 57 -13.43 8.80 -1.58
C GLU A 57 -12.75 7.57 -2.19
N HIS A 58 -12.71 7.50 -3.52
CA HIS A 58 -12.13 6.39 -4.26
C HIS A 58 -10.86 6.84 -4.96
N PHE A 59 -9.69 6.42 -4.49
CA PHE A 59 -8.41 6.76 -5.09
C PHE A 59 -7.83 5.59 -5.89
N VAL A 60 -7.07 5.92 -6.92
CA VAL A 60 -6.38 4.93 -7.75
C VAL A 60 -5.10 5.52 -8.36
N GLU A 61 -4.01 4.75 -8.31
CA GLU A 61 -2.80 4.99 -9.08
C GLU A 61 -2.83 4.07 -10.30
N ILE A 62 -2.65 4.63 -11.49
CA ILE A 62 -2.77 3.90 -12.76
C ILE A 62 -1.50 4.08 -13.56
N SER A 63 -1.09 3.03 -14.26
CA SER A 63 0.02 3.10 -15.20
C SER A 63 -0.24 4.14 -16.27
N SER A 64 0.78 4.94 -16.59
CA SER A 64 0.62 6.09 -17.50
C SER A 64 0.13 5.68 -18.89
N GLU A 65 0.51 4.49 -19.35
CA GLU A 65 0.09 3.91 -20.63
C GLU A 65 -1.42 3.61 -20.71
N PHE A 66 -2.10 3.46 -19.56
CA PHE A 66 -3.54 3.19 -19.48
C PHE A 66 -4.34 4.36 -18.91
N LEU A 67 -3.70 5.50 -18.62
CA LEU A 67 -4.37 6.63 -17.96
C LEU A 67 -5.52 7.19 -18.81
N SER A 68 -5.31 7.39 -20.11
CA SER A 68 -6.34 7.95 -21.01
C SER A 68 -7.55 7.03 -21.14
N GLU A 69 -7.34 5.71 -21.24
CA GLU A 69 -8.42 4.72 -21.26
C GLU A 69 -9.13 4.69 -19.91
N ALA A 70 -8.38 4.67 -18.80
CA ALA A 70 -8.96 4.66 -17.48
C ALA A 70 -9.81 5.91 -17.19
N GLN A 71 -9.44 7.08 -17.71
CA GLN A 71 -10.22 8.32 -17.58
C GLN A 71 -11.54 8.29 -18.37
N GLN A 72 -11.65 7.47 -19.41
CA GLN A 72 -12.91 7.25 -20.12
C GLN A 72 -13.89 6.39 -19.31
N HIS A 73 -13.39 5.69 -18.28
CA HIS A 73 -14.18 4.90 -17.36
C HIS A 73 -14.24 5.60 -15.98
N SER A 74 -15.38 5.53 -15.28
CA SER A 74 -15.51 6.15 -13.95
C SER A 74 -14.81 5.30 -12.86
N VAL A 75 -13.48 5.21 -12.91
CA VAL A 75 -12.65 4.34 -12.04
C VAL A 75 -12.34 4.94 -10.67
N GLY A 76 -12.78 6.16 -10.41
CA GLY A 76 -12.46 6.93 -9.21
C GLY A 76 -11.52 8.10 -9.51
N LYS A 77 -11.00 8.71 -8.44
CA LYS A 77 -10.07 9.84 -8.50
C LYS A 77 -8.66 9.31 -8.72
N THR A 78 -8.16 9.46 -9.94
CA THR A 78 -6.77 9.17 -10.27
C THR A 78 -5.87 10.18 -9.59
N THR A 79 -4.83 9.71 -8.93
CA THR A 79 -3.81 10.55 -8.30
C THR A 79 -2.45 10.31 -8.94
N ASN A 80 -1.49 11.19 -8.65
CA ASN A 80 -0.12 11.13 -9.17
C ASN A 80 0.86 11.01 -7.98
N LEU A 81 0.53 10.17 -7.01
CA LEU A 81 1.37 9.97 -5.83
C LEU A 81 2.60 9.14 -6.18
N LEU A 82 2.43 8.17 -7.09
CA LEU A 82 3.54 7.55 -7.78
C LEU A 82 4.12 8.59 -8.75
N LYS A 83 5.02 9.45 -8.26
CA LYS A 83 5.68 10.52 -9.06
C LYS A 83 6.03 9.99 -10.45
N SER A 84 6.00 10.84 -11.48
CA SER A 84 6.23 10.52 -12.91
C SER A 84 7.40 9.58 -13.27
N LYS A 85 8.39 9.37 -12.38
CA LYS A 85 9.49 8.40 -12.56
C LYS A 85 9.12 6.95 -12.19
N LEU A 86 8.17 6.75 -11.28
CA LEU A 86 7.62 5.46 -10.87
C LEU A 86 6.26 5.28 -11.53
N ASP A 87 6.26 4.62 -12.68
CA ASP A 87 5.06 4.01 -13.24
C ASP A 87 4.49 2.97 -12.23
N PHE A 88 3.17 2.77 -12.20
CA PHE A 88 2.52 1.79 -11.31
C PHE A 88 3.19 0.41 -11.37
N ARG A 89 3.63 -0.02 -12.56
CA ARG A 89 4.41 -1.26 -12.73
C ARG A 89 5.73 -1.26 -11.98
N LYS A 90 6.46 -0.14 -11.99
CA LYS A 90 7.72 0.00 -11.26
C LYS A 90 7.49 0.02 -9.75
N TRP A 91 6.45 0.71 -9.30
CA TRP A 91 6.03 0.66 -7.90
C TRP A 91 5.70 -0.77 -7.48
N LEU A 92 4.89 -1.50 -8.26
CA LEU A 92 4.53 -2.89 -7.97
C LEU A 92 5.78 -3.79 -7.89
N ALA A 93 6.70 -3.68 -8.85
CA ALA A 93 7.93 -4.45 -8.86
C ALA A 93 8.81 -4.16 -7.62
N ASN A 94 8.97 -2.89 -7.25
CA ASN A 94 9.72 -2.50 -6.06
C ASN A 94 9.08 -3.02 -4.78
N SER A 95 7.76 -2.87 -4.64
CA SER A 95 7.01 -3.37 -3.49
C SER A 95 7.12 -4.88 -3.34
N LEU A 96 7.03 -5.64 -4.43
CA LEU A 96 7.21 -7.10 -4.40
C LEU A 96 8.64 -7.51 -4.02
N SER A 97 9.66 -6.78 -4.50
CA SER A 97 11.04 -7.01 -4.09
C SER A 97 11.23 -6.84 -2.58
N LEU A 98 10.65 -5.79 -1.99
CA LEU A 98 10.68 -5.55 -0.54
C LEU A 98 9.95 -6.65 0.24
N ILE A 99 8.78 -7.09 -0.23
CA ILE A 99 8.02 -8.19 0.39
C ILE A 99 8.84 -9.49 0.39
N LEU A 100 9.47 -9.83 -0.74
CA LEU A 100 10.29 -11.02 -0.87
C LEU A 100 11.53 -10.96 0.02
N GLN A 101 12.20 -9.81 0.09
CA GLN A 101 13.35 -9.61 0.99
C GLN A 101 12.94 -9.74 2.47
N ALA A 102 11.81 -9.14 2.85
CA ALA A 102 11.29 -9.25 4.21
C ALA A 102 10.95 -10.71 4.56
N SER A 103 10.35 -11.45 3.64
CA SER A 103 10.07 -12.87 3.80
C SER A 103 11.34 -13.71 3.93
N ALA A 104 12.34 -13.50 3.06
CA ALA A 104 13.61 -14.21 3.12
C ALA A 104 14.36 -13.95 4.43
N ASN A 105 14.44 -12.68 4.86
CA ASN A 105 15.04 -12.31 6.15
C ASN A 105 14.32 -12.97 7.32
N SER A 106 12.98 -13.02 7.29
CA SER A 106 12.20 -13.67 8.33
C SER A 106 12.49 -15.18 8.44
N VAL A 107 12.74 -15.86 7.32
CA VAL A 107 13.12 -17.29 7.31
C VAL A 107 14.50 -17.49 7.94
N GLU A 108 15.42 -16.53 7.80
CA GLU A 108 16.73 -16.54 8.45
C GLU A 108 16.70 -16.08 9.92
N GLY A 109 15.52 -15.82 10.49
CA GLY A 109 15.37 -15.29 11.84
C GLY A 109 15.80 -13.82 11.99
N LYS A 110 16.00 -13.11 10.88
CA LYS A 110 16.33 -11.68 10.87
C LYS A 110 15.05 -10.86 10.89
N VAL A 111 14.88 -10.06 11.93
CA VAL A 111 13.81 -9.07 12.04
C VAL A 111 14.46 -7.69 12.07
N HIS A 112 13.97 -6.77 11.24
CA HIS A 112 14.41 -5.38 11.21
C HIS A 112 13.26 -4.48 11.69
N PRO A 113 13.09 -4.28 13.00
CA PRO A 113 12.04 -3.40 13.50
C PRO A 113 12.27 -1.97 13.02
N THR A 114 11.19 -1.27 12.68
CA THR A 114 11.19 0.17 12.36
C THR A 114 10.46 0.91 13.48
N PRO A 115 11.10 1.10 14.65
CA PRO A 115 10.41 1.68 15.80
C PRO A 115 10.08 3.16 15.55
N SER A 116 8.85 3.55 15.88
CA SER A 116 8.40 4.94 16.00
C SER A 116 7.55 5.08 17.27
N GLU A 117 7.36 6.29 17.78
CA GLU A 117 6.47 6.49 18.94
C GLU A 117 5.06 5.97 18.67
N GLU A 118 4.48 6.30 17.51
CA GLU A 118 3.15 5.84 17.11
C GLU A 118 3.08 4.32 17.01
N ALA A 119 4.04 3.67 16.33
CA ALA A 119 4.06 2.22 16.17
C ALA A 119 4.30 1.49 17.49
N CYS A 120 5.24 1.98 18.32
CA CYS A 120 5.59 1.33 19.59
C CYS A 120 4.48 1.47 20.64
N ARG A 121 3.78 2.62 20.67
CA ARG A 121 2.70 2.90 21.64
C ARG A 121 1.59 1.86 21.61
N PHE A 122 1.26 1.34 20.42
CA PHE A 122 0.19 0.36 20.23
C PHE A 122 0.71 -1.07 19.93
N CYS A 123 2.03 -1.27 19.92
CA CYS A 123 2.63 -2.57 19.66
C CYS A 123 2.52 -3.50 20.88
N ARG A 124 1.80 -4.62 20.71
CA ARG A 124 1.55 -5.62 21.79
C ARG A 124 2.81 -6.30 22.32
N VAL A 125 3.88 -6.34 21.53
CA VAL A 125 5.16 -6.97 21.88
C VAL A 125 6.26 -5.95 22.19
N SER A 126 5.88 -4.69 22.41
CA SER A 126 6.82 -3.61 22.76
C SER A 126 7.66 -3.94 24.00
N SER A 127 7.10 -4.66 24.98
CA SER A 127 7.79 -5.06 26.21
C SER A 127 9.00 -5.98 26.00
N ILE A 128 9.01 -6.75 24.90
CA ILE A 128 10.09 -7.70 24.56
C ILE A 128 10.93 -7.24 23.37
N CYS A 129 10.59 -6.10 22.76
CA CYS A 129 11.33 -5.56 21.63
C CYS A 129 12.51 -4.71 22.15
N PRO A 130 13.77 -5.08 21.87
CA PRO A 130 14.94 -4.39 22.43
C PRO A 130 15.10 -2.95 21.93
N VAL A 131 14.42 -2.59 20.83
CA VAL A 131 14.46 -1.26 20.22
C VAL A 131 13.14 -0.50 20.37
N SER A 132 12.25 -0.94 21.27
CA SER A 132 10.98 -0.25 21.51
C SER A 132 11.20 1.16 22.04
N ILE A 133 10.50 2.15 21.47
CA ILE A 133 10.46 3.51 22.01
C ILE A 133 9.38 3.58 23.08
N LYS A 134 9.77 3.89 24.31
CA LYS A 134 8.84 4.24 25.39
C LYS A 134 8.69 5.75 25.37
N GLY A 135 7.52 6.27 25.01
CA GLY A 135 7.25 7.69 25.12
C GLY A 135 7.40 8.14 26.57
N ASP A 136 7.97 9.33 26.80
CA ASP A 136 7.94 9.95 28.12
C ASP A 136 6.49 10.10 28.56
N LYS A 137 6.13 9.51 29.69
CA LYS A 137 4.89 9.84 30.39
C LYS A 137 5.11 11.17 31.11
N SER A 138 5.14 12.28 30.36
CA SER A 138 5.01 13.63 30.92
C SER A 138 3.54 14.00 31.05
#